data_AF-A0A6M7U5L8-F1
#
_entry.id   AF-A0A6M7U5L8-F1
#
_cell.length_a   1.000
_cell.length_b   1.000
_cell.length_c   1.000
_cell.angle_alpha   90.00
_cell.angle_beta   90.00
_cell.angle_gamma   90.00
#
_symmetry.space_group_name_H-M   'P 1'
#
loop_
_entity.id
_entity.type
_entity.pdbx_description
1 polymer ?
#
loop_
_entity_poly.entity_id
_entity_poly.type
_entity_poly.pdbx_seq_one_letter_code
_entity_poly.pdbx_strand_id
1 'polypeptide(L)'
;MTAIRITEPRSKLAVTALLLPEKAPENAAFLKAYLDTPRVVPGIHAMWTGPEISCPVPAADIEGQAYARPLPAENATLTPQPGDIVLSYVPPRMWGGNPNAIFDIGLFYGQGARLLFPIGWLAGSVVAQVRADQRDQFAVACGVIRRNGACDITFSLVEA
;
A
#
# COMPACT_ATOMS: atom_id res chain seq x y z
N MET A 1 4.55 -12.69 15.19
CA MET A 1 3.37 -11.94 14.70
C MET A 1 3.67 -11.57 13.25
N THR A 2 2.80 -11.86 12.28
CA THR A 2 3.17 -11.62 10.87
C THR A 2 3.28 -10.13 10.57
N ALA A 3 4.37 -9.72 9.92
CA ALA A 3 4.63 -8.34 9.51
C ALA A 3 5.18 -8.31 8.08
N ILE A 4 5.29 -7.10 7.52
CA ILE A 4 5.85 -6.84 6.20
C ILE A 4 7.10 -6.00 6.37
N ARG A 5 8.20 -6.45 5.76
CA ARG A 5 9.41 -5.65 5.56
C ARG A 5 9.30 -4.89 4.25
N ILE A 6 9.45 -3.57 4.31
CA ILE A 6 9.32 -2.64 3.19
C ILE A 6 10.66 -1.94 3.00
N THR A 7 11.27 -2.08 1.83
CA THR A 7 12.61 -1.53 1.56
C THR A 7 12.73 -0.89 0.19
N GLU A 8 13.50 0.19 0.10
CA GLU A 8 13.96 0.81 -1.15
C GLU A 8 15.37 1.41 -0.92
N PRO A 9 16.39 0.96 -1.66
CA PRO A 9 17.79 1.24 -1.32
C PRO A 9 18.20 2.70 -1.55
N ARG A 10 17.69 3.38 -2.57
CA ARG A 10 18.13 4.73 -2.95
C ARG A 10 17.67 5.80 -1.95
N SER A 11 16.50 5.64 -1.36
CA SER A 11 15.94 6.47 -0.30
C SER A 11 16.33 6.00 1.10
N LYS A 12 16.93 4.81 1.22
CA LYS A 12 17.20 4.11 2.48
C LYS A 12 15.92 3.79 3.26
N LEU A 13 14.80 3.61 2.56
CA LEU A 13 13.58 3.07 3.14
C LEU A 13 13.88 1.65 3.64
N ALA A 14 13.65 1.42 4.92
CA ALA A 14 13.78 0.10 5.53
C ALA A 14 12.97 0.07 6.83
N VAL A 15 11.71 -0.36 6.73
CA VAL A 15 10.78 -0.37 7.86
C VAL A 15 9.99 -1.68 7.93
N THR A 16 9.43 -1.95 9.10
CA THR A 16 8.58 -3.10 9.38
C THR A 16 7.17 -2.60 9.71
N ALA A 17 6.18 -3.11 8.99
CA ALA A 17 4.77 -2.84 9.23
C ALA A 17 4.07 -4.09 9.79
N LEU A 18 3.42 -3.96 10.95
CA LEU A 18 2.68 -5.04 11.59
C LEU A 18 1.33 -5.22 10.89
N LEU A 19 1.01 -6.43 10.43
CA LEU A 19 -0.29 -6.72 9.82
C LEU A 19 -1.40 -6.66 10.87
N LEU A 20 -2.60 -6.28 10.42
CA LEU A 20 -3.81 -6.12 11.26
C LEU A 20 -4.92 -7.10 10.85
N PRO A 21 -4.69 -8.44 10.87
CA PRO A 21 -5.68 -9.41 10.44
C PRO A 21 -6.96 -9.41 11.29
N GLU A 22 -6.90 -8.90 12.52
CA GLU A 22 -8.06 -8.75 13.41
C GLU A 22 -8.97 -7.57 13.03
N LYS A 23 -8.47 -6.61 12.24
CA LYS A 23 -9.24 -5.43 11.79
C LYS A 23 -9.65 -5.51 10.32
N ALA A 24 -8.80 -6.10 9.48
CA ALA A 24 -9.01 -6.23 8.04
C ALA A 24 -8.63 -7.64 7.55
N PRO A 25 -9.37 -8.69 7.97
CA PRO A 25 -8.98 -10.08 7.74
C PRO A 25 -8.87 -10.45 6.26
N GLU A 26 -9.83 -10.07 5.42
CA GLU A 26 -9.80 -10.42 3.99
C GLU A 26 -8.72 -9.65 3.25
N ASN A 27 -8.57 -8.36 3.55
CA ASN A 27 -7.54 -7.52 2.94
C ASN A 27 -6.13 -7.93 3.39
N ALA A 28 -5.94 -8.30 4.67
CA ALA A 28 -4.68 -8.84 5.16
C ALA A 28 -4.39 -10.22 4.57
N ALA A 29 -5.41 -11.07 4.34
CA ALA A 29 -5.25 -12.35 3.67
C ALA A 29 -4.82 -12.20 2.20
N PHE A 30 -5.41 -11.24 1.46
CA PHE A 30 -4.95 -10.87 0.13
C PHE A 30 -3.46 -10.50 0.15
N LEU A 31 -3.08 -9.58 1.05
CA LEU A 31 -1.71 -9.08 1.09
C LEU A 31 -0.71 -10.18 1.49
N LYS A 32 -1.09 -11.08 2.42
CA LYS A 32 -0.28 -12.25 2.75
C LYS A 32 -0.12 -13.20 1.57
N ALA A 33 -1.20 -13.51 0.85
CA ALA A 33 -1.14 -14.40 -0.31
C ALA A 33 -0.29 -13.80 -1.44
N TYR A 34 -0.43 -12.49 -1.69
CA TYR A 34 0.38 -11.76 -2.67
C TYR A 34 1.88 -11.78 -2.34
N LEU A 35 2.21 -11.65 -1.05
CA LEU A 35 3.57 -11.60 -0.51
C LEU A 35 4.10 -12.96 -0.01
N ASP A 36 3.45 -14.07 -0.36
CA ASP A 36 3.96 -15.43 -0.07
C ASP A 36 5.35 -15.65 -0.69
N THR A 37 5.64 -14.90 -1.76
CA THR A 37 6.99 -14.66 -2.26
C THR A 37 7.31 -13.17 -2.18
N PRO A 38 8.57 -12.77 -1.93
CA PRO A 38 8.96 -11.36 -1.97
C PRO A 38 8.62 -10.72 -3.31
N ARG A 39 8.06 -9.51 -3.26
CA ARG A 39 7.63 -8.75 -4.45
C ARG A 39 8.43 -7.48 -4.60
N VAL A 40 8.75 -7.14 -5.84
CA VAL A 40 9.28 -5.83 -6.22
C VAL A 40 8.17 -5.12 -6.97
N VAL A 41 7.70 -4.01 -6.44
CA VAL A 41 6.53 -3.28 -6.93
C VAL A 41 6.96 -1.85 -7.28
N PRO A 42 6.60 -1.33 -8.47
CA PRO A 42 6.89 0.05 -8.80
C PRO A 42 6.20 0.99 -7.80
N GLY A 43 6.93 1.94 -7.25
CA GLY A 43 6.44 2.94 -6.30
C GLY A 43 6.62 4.35 -6.84
N ILE A 44 5.62 5.20 -6.64
CA ILE A 44 5.68 6.63 -7.00
C ILE A 44 4.95 7.48 -5.97
N HIS A 45 5.42 8.71 -5.75
CA HIS A 45 4.69 9.65 -4.90
C HIS A 45 3.34 10.00 -5.53
N ALA A 46 2.26 9.83 -4.76
CA ALA A 46 0.91 9.98 -5.27
C ALA A 46 0.52 11.46 -5.41
N MET A 47 -0.09 11.81 -6.54
CA MET A 47 -0.41 13.20 -6.87
C MET A 47 -1.67 13.73 -6.18
N TRP A 48 -2.66 12.86 -5.95
CA TRP A 48 -3.99 13.27 -5.44
C TRP A 48 -4.16 13.06 -3.94
N THR A 49 -3.50 12.06 -3.38
CA THR A 49 -3.77 11.57 -2.03
C THR A 49 -2.89 12.21 -0.95
N GLY A 50 -1.87 12.98 -1.35
CA GLY A 50 -0.99 13.72 -0.47
C GLY A 50 0.27 12.92 -0.08
N PRO A 51 0.58 12.74 1.22
CA PRO A 51 1.79 12.06 1.67
C PRO A 51 1.67 10.53 1.57
N GLU A 52 1.57 10.04 0.34
CA GLU A 52 1.53 8.62 -0.02
C GLU A 52 2.63 8.29 -1.04
N ILE A 53 3.27 7.13 -0.88
CA ILE A 53 3.92 6.42 -2.00
C ILE A 53 2.94 5.33 -2.45
N SER A 54 2.38 5.49 -3.64
CA SER A 54 1.46 4.53 -4.25
C SER A 54 2.27 3.45 -4.93
N CYS A 55 1.93 2.20 -4.64
CA CYS A 55 2.59 1.01 -5.16
C CYS A 55 1.53 0.11 -5.83
N PRO A 56 1.17 0.37 -7.10
CA PRO A 56 0.17 -0.42 -7.80
C PRO A 56 0.69 -1.83 -8.02
N VAL A 57 -0.07 -2.82 -7.55
CA VAL A 57 0.24 -4.23 -7.75
C VAL A 57 0.24 -4.52 -9.26
N PRO A 58 1.35 -5.03 -9.84
CA PRO A 58 1.41 -5.37 -11.25
C PRO A 58 0.34 -6.38 -11.62
N ALA A 59 -0.44 -6.13 -12.68
CA ALA A 59 -1.53 -7.01 -13.10
C ALA A 59 -1.04 -8.45 -13.36
N ALA A 60 0.17 -8.59 -13.93
CA ALA A 60 0.80 -9.88 -14.20
C ALA A 60 1.07 -10.71 -12.93
N ASP A 61 1.18 -10.09 -11.75
CA ASP A 61 1.40 -10.83 -10.51
C ASP A 61 0.12 -11.47 -9.97
N ILE A 62 -1.05 -10.95 -10.37
CA ILE A 62 -2.35 -11.31 -9.79
C ILE A 62 -3.34 -11.90 -10.81
N GLU A 63 -3.00 -11.88 -12.10
CA GLU A 63 -3.83 -12.49 -13.14
C GLU A 63 -4.01 -14.00 -12.89
N GLY A 64 -5.27 -14.45 -12.91
CA GLY A 64 -5.63 -15.85 -12.64
C GLY A 64 -5.51 -16.29 -11.18
N GLN A 65 -5.08 -15.41 -10.27
CA GLN A 65 -4.93 -15.75 -8.85
C GLN A 65 -6.27 -15.76 -8.14
N ALA A 66 -6.57 -16.85 -7.40
CA ALA A 66 -7.84 -17.01 -6.70
C ALA A 66 -8.07 -15.95 -5.60
N TYR A 67 -7.00 -15.39 -5.04
CA TYR A 67 -7.07 -14.33 -4.03
C TYR A 67 -7.34 -12.94 -4.65
N ALA A 68 -7.15 -12.76 -5.95
CA ALA A 68 -7.28 -11.47 -6.65
C ALA A 68 -8.75 -11.14 -7.00
N ARG A 69 -9.59 -11.10 -5.97
CA ARG A 69 -11.02 -10.80 -6.06
C ARG A 69 -11.32 -9.40 -5.52
N PRO A 70 -12.51 -8.82 -5.80
CA PRO A 70 -12.92 -7.56 -5.20
C PRO A 70 -12.77 -7.60 -3.67
N LEU A 71 -12.12 -6.57 -3.11
CA LEU A 71 -11.86 -6.49 -1.68
C LEU A 71 -13.04 -5.83 -0.96
N PRO A 72 -13.49 -6.40 0.18
CA PRO A 72 -14.51 -5.76 1.00
C PRO A 72 -13.95 -4.54 1.72
N ALA A 73 -14.83 -3.61 2.10
CA ALA A 73 -14.47 -2.50 2.96
C ALA A 73 -14.24 -2.99 4.40
N GLU A 74 -12.98 -3.06 4.83
CA GLU A 74 -12.59 -3.42 6.20
C GLU A 74 -11.60 -2.41 6.76
N ASN A 75 -11.66 -2.10 8.06
CA ASN A 75 -10.79 -1.10 8.70
C ASN A 75 -10.61 0.16 7.83
N ALA A 76 -11.73 0.62 7.26
CA ALA A 76 -11.73 1.55 6.14
C ALA A 76 -11.36 2.96 6.61
N THR A 77 -10.65 3.69 5.75
CA THR A 77 -10.32 5.09 5.99
C THR A 77 -10.47 5.89 4.70
N LEU A 78 -10.78 7.17 4.85
CA LEU A 78 -10.63 8.19 3.80
C LEU A 78 -9.48 9.16 4.11
N THR A 79 -8.94 9.09 5.33
CA THR A 79 -7.88 9.96 5.86
C THR A 79 -6.84 9.11 6.59
N PRO A 80 -6.00 8.38 5.82
CA PRO A 80 -4.92 7.57 6.40
C PRO A 80 -4.00 8.39 7.29
N GLN A 81 -3.47 7.75 8.33
CA GLN A 81 -2.56 8.35 9.30
C GLN A 81 -1.10 7.99 8.97
N PRO A 82 -0.11 8.76 9.50
CA PRO A 82 1.30 8.42 9.33
C PRO A 82 1.62 7.02 9.87
N GLY A 83 2.20 6.21 9.00
CA GLY A 83 2.54 4.81 9.26
C GLY A 83 1.48 3.82 8.77
N ASP A 84 0.32 4.26 8.29
CA ASP A 84 -0.67 3.34 7.73
C ASP A 84 -0.18 2.77 6.39
N ILE A 85 -0.35 1.46 6.26
CA ILE A 85 -0.28 0.74 4.98
C ILE A 85 -1.71 0.44 4.59
N VAL A 86 -2.14 1.02 3.47
CA VAL A 86 -3.53 0.94 3.01
C VAL A 86 -3.60 0.14 1.72
N LEU A 87 -4.54 -0.80 1.67
CA LEU A 87 -4.88 -1.53 0.45
C LEU A 87 -6.10 -0.86 -0.19
N SER A 88 -5.96 -0.43 -1.44
CA SER A 88 -7.04 0.16 -2.22
C SER A 88 -7.40 -0.75 -3.39
N TYR A 89 -8.70 -0.91 -3.63
CA TYR A 89 -9.24 -1.65 -4.77
C TYR A 89 -10.08 -0.71 -5.64
N VAL A 90 -9.72 -0.60 -6.92
CA VAL A 90 -10.52 0.11 -7.92
C VAL A 90 -11.14 -0.93 -8.87
N PRO A 91 -12.47 -1.01 -8.96
CA PRO A 91 -13.14 -1.90 -9.89
C PRO A 91 -12.75 -1.64 -11.34
N PRO A 92 -12.84 -2.67 -12.21
CA PRO A 92 -12.76 -2.50 -13.65
C PRO A 92 -13.62 -1.34 -14.16
N ARG A 93 -13.08 -0.61 -15.11
CA ARG A 93 -13.68 0.51 -15.84
C ARG A 93 -13.96 1.78 -15.02
N MET A 94 -13.71 1.76 -13.71
CA MET A 94 -13.91 2.94 -12.87
C MET A 94 -12.87 4.04 -13.15
N TRP A 95 -11.60 3.66 -13.35
CA TRP A 95 -10.53 4.61 -13.66
C TRP A 95 -10.40 4.83 -15.17
N GLY A 96 -11.06 5.87 -15.68
CA GLY A 96 -10.94 6.26 -17.10
C GLY A 96 -11.31 5.15 -18.10
N GLY A 97 -12.14 4.18 -17.68
CA GLY A 97 -12.51 3.04 -18.52
C GLY A 97 -11.50 1.89 -18.59
N ASN A 98 -10.42 1.89 -17.79
CA ASN A 98 -9.43 0.80 -17.75
C ASN A 98 -10.14 -0.55 -17.54
N PRO A 99 -9.99 -1.55 -18.43
CA PRO A 99 -10.73 -2.81 -18.32
C PRO A 99 -10.32 -3.67 -17.12
N ASN A 100 -9.18 -3.39 -16.50
CA ASN A 100 -8.64 -4.18 -15.41
C ASN A 100 -8.93 -3.53 -14.06
N ALA A 101 -9.11 -4.37 -13.03
CA ALA A 101 -9.12 -3.90 -11.65
C ALA A 101 -7.72 -3.40 -11.26
N ILE A 102 -7.67 -2.45 -10.34
CA ILE A 102 -6.40 -1.94 -9.78
C ILE A 102 -6.39 -2.28 -8.29
N PHE A 103 -5.28 -2.86 -7.84
CA PHE A 103 -4.95 -3.03 -6.44
C PHE A 103 -3.73 -2.16 -6.15
N ASP A 104 -3.78 -1.33 -5.13
CA ASP A 104 -2.68 -0.44 -4.76
C ASP A 104 -2.31 -0.62 -3.30
N ILE A 105 -1.00 -0.71 -3.03
CA ILE A 105 -0.44 -0.72 -1.68
C ILE A 105 0.06 0.70 -1.38
N GLY A 106 -0.75 1.47 -0.68
CA GLY A 106 -0.46 2.85 -0.30
C GLY A 106 0.40 2.93 0.96
N LEU A 107 1.54 3.62 0.87
CA LEU A 107 2.47 3.88 1.97
C LEU A 107 2.27 5.29 2.51
N PHE A 108 1.46 5.46 3.56
CA PHE A 108 1.10 6.78 4.09
C PHE A 108 2.08 7.25 5.15
N TYR A 109 2.90 8.24 4.81
CA TYR A 109 4.07 8.61 5.60
C TYR A 109 3.95 9.95 6.32
N GLY A 110 2.86 10.68 6.13
CA GLY A 110 2.68 12.03 6.67
C GLY A 110 1.22 12.39 6.92
N GLN A 111 1.01 13.54 7.56
CA GLN A 111 -0.32 14.03 7.93
C GLN A 111 -1.05 14.66 6.75
N GLY A 112 -2.39 14.62 6.79
CA GLY A 112 -3.25 15.31 5.82
C GLY A 112 -3.53 14.53 4.54
N ALA A 113 -3.23 13.22 4.51
CA ALA A 113 -3.61 12.36 3.40
C ALA A 113 -5.12 12.26 3.24
N ARG A 114 -5.58 12.18 1.98
CA ARG A 114 -7.00 12.04 1.62
C ARG A 114 -7.13 11.08 0.46
N LEU A 115 -7.91 10.02 0.60
CA LEU A 115 -8.22 9.12 -0.52
C LEU A 115 -9.29 9.72 -1.44
N LEU A 116 -8.97 10.90 -1.98
CA LEU A 116 -9.80 11.69 -2.89
C LEU A 116 -9.15 11.67 -4.27
N PHE A 117 -9.69 10.83 -5.13
CA PHE A 117 -9.20 10.59 -6.47
C PHE A 117 -10.01 11.39 -7.51
N PRO A 118 -9.57 11.45 -8.78
CA PRO A 118 -10.39 11.93 -9.89
C PRO A 118 -11.77 11.27 -10.01
N ILE A 119 -11.90 10.03 -9.53
CA ILE A 119 -13.15 9.26 -9.47
C ILE A 119 -14.00 9.55 -8.23
N GLY A 120 -13.58 10.50 -7.38
CA GLY A 120 -14.22 10.81 -6.11
C GLY A 120 -13.54 10.16 -4.90
N TRP A 121 -14.28 10.03 -3.81
CA TRP A 121 -13.80 9.37 -2.59
C TRP A 121 -13.70 7.86 -2.82
N LEU A 122 -12.52 7.29 -2.54
CA LEU A 122 -12.27 5.86 -2.59
C LEU A 122 -11.76 5.39 -1.24
N ALA A 123 -12.61 4.72 -0.46
CA ALA A 123 -12.17 4.17 0.82
C ALA A 123 -11.13 3.06 0.59
N GLY A 124 -10.04 3.10 1.36
CA GLY A 124 -9.03 2.05 1.41
C GLY A 124 -9.02 1.38 2.77
N SER A 125 -8.51 0.15 2.83
CA SER A 125 -8.43 -0.65 4.05
C SER A 125 -7.06 -0.53 4.69
N VAL A 126 -6.98 -0.07 5.95
CA VAL A 126 -5.71 -0.07 6.68
C VAL A 126 -5.38 -1.52 7.07
N VAL A 127 -4.40 -2.11 6.39
CA VAL A 127 -4.04 -3.54 6.50
C VAL A 127 -2.81 -3.81 7.35
N ALA A 128 -1.94 -2.81 7.48
CA ALA A 128 -0.78 -2.87 8.35
C ALA A 128 -0.40 -1.49 8.86
N GLN A 129 0.42 -1.44 9.90
CA GLN A 129 0.97 -0.19 10.43
C GLN A 129 2.47 -0.30 10.68
N VAL A 130 3.24 0.65 10.14
CA VAL A 130 4.65 0.82 10.44
C VAL A 130 4.84 1.00 11.94
N ARG A 131 5.80 0.26 12.50
CA ARG A 131 6.16 0.33 13.92
C ARG A 131 6.41 1.78 14.33
N ALA A 132 5.92 2.16 15.51
CA ALA A 132 5.92 3.54 15.97
C ALA A 132 7.33 4.16 15.99
N ASP A 133 8.33 3.40 16.40
CA ASP A 133 9.74 3.78 16.46
C ASP A 133 10.41 3.95 15.09
N GLN A 134 9.76 3.51 14.00
CA GLN A 134 10.27 3.61 12.63
C GLN A 134 9.56 4.66 11.77
N ARG A 135 8.50 5.31 12.28
CA ARG A 135 7.67 6.24 11.50
C ARG A 135 8.42 7.50 11.08
N ASP A 136 9.34 7.99 11.90
CA ASP A 136 10.16 9.16 11.53
C ASP A 136 11.09 8.84 10.36
N GLN A 137 11.78 7.70 10.41
CA GLN A 137 12.62 7.22 9.30
C GLN A 137 11.78 6.96 8.04
N PHE A 138 10.60 6.36 8.21
CA PHE A 138 9.66 6.12 7.10
C PHE A 138 9.30 7.42 6.38
N ALA A 139 8.93 8.46 7.13
CA ALA A 139 8.61 9.77 6.59
C ALA A 139 9.79 10.42 5.85
N VAL A 140 10.99 10.33 6.42
CA VAL A 140 12.22 10.85 5.79
C VAL A 140 12.50 10.14 4.46
N ALA A 141 12.45 8.80 4.44
CA ALA A 141 12.73 8.01 3.25
C ALA A 141 11.69 8.26 2.13
N CYS A 142 10.39 8.27 2.46
CA CYS A 142 9.35 8.62 1.49
C CYS A 142 9.50 10.05 0.97
N GLY A 143 9.95 11.00 1.79
CA GLY A 143 10.30 12.35 1.36
C GLY A 143 11.50 12.40 0.40
N VAL A 144 12.40 11.43 0.44
CA VAL A 144 13.45 11.24 -0.57
C VAL A 144 12.87 10.65 -1.86
N ILE A 145 12.01 9.62 -1.78
CA ILE A 145 11.33 9.03 -2.95
C ILE A 145 10.55 10.12 -3.71
N ARG A 146 9.77 10.94 -3.01
CA ARG A 146 9.05 12.08 -3.60
C ARG A 146 9.92 13.00 -4.46
N ARG A 147 11.19 13.21 -4.07
CA ARG A 147 12.13 14.05 -4.80
C ARG A 147 12.87 13.31 -5.91
N ASN A 148 13.09 12.00 -5.73
CA ASN A 148 13.79 11.16 -6.69
C ASN A 148 12.91 10.72 -7.88
N GLY A 149 11.59 10.68 -7.69
CA GLY A 149 10.64 10.16 -8.68
C GLY A 149 10.33 8.68 -8.47
N ALA A 150 9.89 8.00 -9.53
CA ALA A 150 9.55 6.58 -9.50
C ALA A 150 10.73 5.71 -9.02
N CYS A 151 10.41 4.61 -8.34
CA CYS A 151 11.37 3.67 -7.75
C CYS A 151 10.78 2.26 -7.67
N ASP A 152 11.57 1.29 -7.21
CA ASP A 152 11.13 -0.08 -6.99
C ASP A 152 11.14 -0.39 -5.49
N ILE A 153 9.96 -0.65 -4.92
CA ILE A 153 9.79 -1.00 -3.51
C ILE A 153 9.77 -2.52 -3.38
N THR A 154 10.61 -3.06 -2.49
CA THR A 154 10.57 -4.49 -2.13
C THR A 154 9.68 -4.70 -0.91
N PHE A 155 8.73 -5.62 -1.03
CA PHE A 155 7.85 -6.10 0.03
C PHE A 155 8.13 -7.57 0.31
N SER A 156 8.26 -7.94 1.59
CA SER A 156 8.43 -9.34 2.01
C SER A 156 7.76 -9.60 3.35
N LEU A 157 7.17 -10.78 3.51
CA LEU A 157 6.67 -11.22 4.81
C LEU A 157 7.82 -11.53 5.76
N VAL A 158 7.67 -11.14 7.03
CA VAL A 158 8.61 -11.44 8.12
C VAL A 158 7.84 -11.78 9.38
N GLU A 159 8.47 -12.55 10.27
CA GLU A 159 7.99 -12.70 11.65
C GLU A 159 8.49 -11.54 12.50
N ALA A 160 7.59 -10.98 13.31
CA ALA A 160 7.81 -9.81 14.16
C ALA A 160 7.44 -10.05 15.63
#